data_AF-A0A934YWZ4-F1
#
_entry.id   AF-A0A934YWZ4-F1
#
_cell.length_a   1.000
_cell.length_b   1.000
_cell.length_c   1.000
_cell.angle_alpha   90.00
_cell.angle_beta   90.00
_cell.angle_gamma   90.00
#
_symmetry.space_group_name_H-M   'P 1'
#
loop_
_entity.id
_entity.type
_entity.pdbx_description
1 polymer ?
#
loop_
_entity_poly.entity_id
_entity_poly.type
_entity_poly.pdbx_seq_one_letter_code
_entity_poly.pdbx_strand_id
1 'polypeptide(L)'
;MTNVGNMRFDAEADLASGNMVMMADFLFHDNALERMAAEILAYPDQKPMDLAKTNYEKMLREVLGLEASDKLISELSIKGEIKKLPDELVKPIVLGDVRLKWDGPEQSWLSDGEIAVATILKKPVYRMVKGKVHLERKRSGDIMTIYLALDDQTYYFFQYTRNYLYAYSSDASFNTMISELKDDKRTVDAKKDEPAYQFIIGTKRKVDDFRERFRL
;
A
#
# COMPACT_ATOMS: atom_id res chain seq x y z
N MET A 1 -0.03 6.25 8.86
CA MET A 1 0.82 5.24 8.18
C MET A 1 1.90 4.80 9.15
N THR A 2 2.11 3.49 9.26
CA THR A 2 3.19 2.90 10.04
C THR A 2 4.12 2.17 9.08
N ASN A 3 5.42 2.44 9.13
CA ASN A 3 6.41 1.84 8.24
C ASN A 3 7.51 1.16 9.05
N VAL A 4 7.85 -0.07 8.69
CA VAL A 4 8.89 -0.84 9.35
C VAL A 4 9.88 -1.32 8.31
N GLY A 5 11.16 -1.03 8.49
CA GLY A 5 12.16 -1.38 7.48
C GLY A 5 13.57 -1.01 7.85
N ASN A 6 14.42 -0.97 6.83
CA ASN A 6 15.81 -0.55 6.94
C ASN A 6 16.09 0.51 5.86
N MET A 7 16.95 1.47 6.19
CA MET A 7 17.46 2.47 5.26
C MET A 7 18.98 2.34 5.15
N ARG A 8 19.52 2.64 3.97
CA ARG A 8 20.95 2.66 3.68
C ARG A 8 21.28 3.92 2.90
N PHE A 9 22.37 4.58 3.29
CA PHE A 9 22.98 5.66 2.52
C PHE A 9 24.34 5.18 2.01
N ASP A 10 24.56 5.32 0.71
CA ASP A 10 25.84 5.11 0.06
C ASP A 10 26.47 6.48 -0.22
N ALA A 11 27.57 6.78 0.48
CA ALA A 11 28.22 8.09 0.40
C ALA A 11 29.00 8.30 -0.90
N GLU A 12 29.48 7.23 -1.55
CA GLU A 12 30.21 7.34 -2.82
C GLU A 12 29.24 7.57 -3.98
N ALA A 13 28.09 6.90 -3.95
CA ALA A 13 27.05 7.04 -4.96
C ALA A 13 26.07 8.20 -4.68
N ASP A 14 26.19 8.87 -3.53
CA ASP A 14 25.21 9.84 -2.97
C ASP A 14 23.76 9.32 -3.06
N LEU A 15 23.57 8.05 -2.72
CA LEU A 15 22.31 7.34 -2.92
C LEU A 15 21.73 6.86 -1.60
N ALA A 16 20.54 7.36 -1.26
CA ALA A 16 19.74 6.81 -0.18
C ALA A 16 18.72 5.80 -0.73
N SER A 17 18.62 4.64 -0.08
CA SER A 17 17.67 3.58 -0.43
C SER A 17 17.10 2.92 0.83
N GLY A 18 15.98 2.23 0.70
CA GLY A 18 15.39 1.50 1.79
C GLY A 18 14.51 0.35 1.32
N ASN A 19 14.31 -0.62 2.19
CA ASN A 19 13.29 -1.65 2.03
C ASN A 19 12.35 -1.56 3.23
N MET A 20 11.06 -1.40 2.96
CA MET A 20 10.05 -1.18 3.99
C MET A 20 8.80 -2.04 3.78
N VAL A 21 8.21 -2.45 4.90
CA VAL A 21 6.80 -2.80 5.01
C VAL A 21 6.03 -1.51 5.26
N MET A 22 5.01 -1.24 4.46
CA MET A 22 4.17 -0.05 4.58
C MET A 22 2.73 -0.43 4.96
N MET A 23 2.29 0.01 6.14
CA MET A 23 0.91 -0.14 6.59
C MET A 23 0.13 1.14 6.26
N ALA A 24 -0.63 1.08 5.16
CA ALA A 24 -1.47 2.18 4.70
C ALA A 24 -2.80 2.15 5.45
N ASP A 25 -2.81 2.84 6.59
CA ASP A 25 -3.94 2.94 7.51
C ASP A 25 -4.76 4.22 7.24
N PHE A 26 -5.80 4.09 6.41
CA PHE A 26 -6.68 5.17 5.98
C PHE A 26 -8.15 4.70 6.00
N LEU A 27 -9.09 5.61 6.29
CA LEU A 27 -10.51 5.29 6.14
C LEU A 27 -10.83 5.00 4.66
N PHE A 28 -11.51 3.88 4.39
CA PHE A 28 -11.96 3.51 3.04
C PHE A 28 -13.21 2.63 3.06
N HIS A 29 -13.74 2.32 1.89
CA HIS A 29 -14.86 1.41 1.72
C HIS A 29 -14.40 -0.06 1.72
N ASP A 30 -14.71 -0.79 2.80
CA ASP A 30 -14.27 -2.18 2.98
C ASP A 30 -14.67 -3.09 1.82
N ASN A 31 -15.91 -3.02 1.33
CA ASN A 31 -16.35 -3.87 0.22
C ASN A 31 -15.54 -3.62 -1.07
N ALA A 32 -15.07 -2.39 -1.30
CA ALA A 32 -14.22 -2.08 -2.45
C ALA A 32 -12.83 -2.72 -2.30
N LEU A 33 -12.25 -2.68 -1.10
CA LEU A 33 -10.99 -3.36 -0.80
C LEU A 33 -11.13 -4.88 -0.82
N GLU A 34 -12.25 -5.42 -0.34
CA GLU A 34 -12.52 -6.85 -0.41
C GLU A 34 -12.62 -7.36 -1.84
N ARG A 35 -13.19 -6.54 -2.74
CA ARG A 35 -13.24 -6.81 -4.19
C ARG A 35 -11.84 -6.77 -4.81
N MET A 36 -11.05 -5.74 -4.51
CA MET A 36 -9.65 -5.64 -4.92
C MET A 36 -8.86 -6.87 -4.47
N ALA A 37 -8.98 -7.29 -3.21
CA ALA A 37 -8.32 -8.47 -2.69
C ALA A 37 -8.74 -9.76 -3.41
N ALA A 38 -10.04 -9.90 -3.71
CA ALA A 38 -10.54 -11.06 -4.43
C ALA A 38 -10.01 -11.13 -5.87
N GLU A 39 -9.93 -10.00 -6.58
CA GLU A 39 -9.37 -9.95 -7.92
C GLU A 39 -7.88 -10.27 -7.92
N ILE A 40 -7.11 -9.69 -7.00
CA ILE A 40 -5.67 -9.98 -6.86
C ILE A 40 -5.47 -11.48 -6.61
N LEU A 41 -6.21 -12.09 -5.68
CA LEU A 41 -6.08 -13.50 -5.34
C LEU A 41 -6.50 -14.46 -6.47
N ALA A 42 -7.47 -14.06 -7.30
CA ALA A 42 -7.95 -14.86 -8.43
C ALA A 42 -7.06 -14.75 -9.67
N TYR A 43 -6.14 -13.80 -9.70
CA TYR A 43 -5.32 -13.52 -10.87
C TYR A 43 -4.20 -14.57 -11.04
N PRO A 44 -4.03 -15.14 -12.24
CA PRO A 44 -3.09 -16.23 -12.48
C PRO A 44 -1.63 -15.77 -12.44
N ASP A 45 -0.72 -16.74 -12.25
CA ASP A 45 0.74 -16.59 -12.43
C ASP A 45 1.43 -15.49 -11.61
N GLN A 46 0.81 -15.03 -10.52
CA GLN A 46 1.43 -14.12 -9.59
C GLN A 46 2.50 -14.82 -8.75
N LYS A 47 3.65 -14.16 -8.57
CA LYS A 47 4.71 -14.67 -7.70
C LYS A 47 4.30 -14.52 -6.23
N PRO A 48 4.52 -15.54 -5.39
CA PRO A 48 4.31 -15.40 -3.95
C PRO A 48 5.33 -14.42 -3.36
N MET A 49 4.93 -13.72 -2.30
CA MET A 49 5.84 -12.90 -1.50
C MET A 49 6.84 -13.79 -0.75
N ASP A 50 8.14 -13.51 -0.91
CA ASP A 50 9.21 -14.22 -0.18
C ASP A 50 9.45 -13.54 1.16
N LEU A 51 8.72 -13.98 2.18
CA LEU A 51 8.77 -13.44 3.55
C LEU A 51 10.19 -13.29 4.11
N ALA A 52 11.07 -14.25 3.84
CA ALA A 52 12.44 -14.28 4.35
C ALA A 52 13.31 -13.15 3.76
N LYS A 53 12.90 -12.57 2.62
CA LYS A 53 13.56 -11.42 1.99
C LYS A 53 12.92 -10.08 2.31
N THR A 54 11.89 -10.05 3.16
CA THR A 54 11.17 -8.84 3.53
C THR A 54 11.41 -8.45 4.98
N ASN A 55 10.95 -7.26 5.36
CA ASN A 55 10.89 -6.83 6.76
C ASN A 55 9.57 -7.23 7.45
N TYR A 56 8.80 -8.18 6.89
CA TYR A 56 7.47 -8.52 7.40
C TYR A 56 7.51 -9.11 8.81
N GLU A 57 8.43 -10.03 9.11
CA GLU A 57 8.60 -10.57 10.47
C GLU A 57 9.00 -9.48 11.48
N LYS A 58 9.86 -8.55 11.06
CA LYS A 58 10.22 -7.37 11.85
C LYS A 58 9.00 -6.51 12.16
N MET A 59 8.14 -6.28 11.15
CA MET A 59 6.87 -5.57 11.35
C MET A 59 5.97 -6.28 12.35
N LEU A 60 5.81 -7.61 12.25
CA LEU A 60 4.99 -8.37 13.19
C LEU A 60 5.48 -8.18 14.64
N ARG A 61 6.80 -8.22 14.85
CA ARG A 61 7.42 -8.00 16.17
C ARG A 61 7.22 -6.60 16.69
N GLU A 62 7.35 -5.58 15.85
CA GLU A 62 7.15 -4.18 16.24
C GLU A 62 5.68 -3.87 16.59
N VAL A 63 4.72 -4.45 15.87
CA VAL A 63 3.29 -4.18 16.09
C VAL A 63 2.70 -4.99 17.24
N LEU A 64 3.08 -6.27 17.38
CA LEU A 64 2.44 -7.20 18.32
C LEU A 64 3.28 -7.50 19.57
N GLY A 65 4.57 -7.12 19.58
CA GLY A 65 5.52 -7.56 20.59
C GLY A 65 5.99 -9.01 20.40
N LEU A 66 6.98 -9.42 21.19
CA LEU A 66 7.73 -10.66 20.97
C LEU A 66 6.88 -11.93 21.07
N GLU A 67 6.12 -12.10 22.15
CA GLU A 67 5.38 -13.37 22.41
C GLU A 67 4.28 -13.66 21.39
N ALA A 68 3.53 -12.62 20.98
CA ALA A 68 2.44 -12.76 20.02
C ALA A 68 2.98 -12.95 18.60
N SER A 69 4.05 -12.23 18.24
CA SER A 69 4.66 -12.34 16.92
C SER A 69 5.33 -13.70 16.70
N ASP A 70 6.03 -14.27 17.67
CA ASP A 70 6.70 -15.58 17.49
C ASP A 70 5.71 -16.71 17.18
N LYS A 71 4.49 -16.67 17.75
CA LYS A 71 3.41 -17.62 17.42
C LYS A 71 2.96 -17.47 15.96
N LEU A 72 2.76 -16.24 15.49
CA LEU A 72 2.33 -15.96 14.12
C LEU A 72 3.41 -16.25 13.09
N ILE A 73 4.67 -15.91 13.38
CA ILE A 73 5.82 -16.22 12.55
C ILE A 73 5.92 -17.75 12.39
N SER A 74 5.79 -18.49 13.50
CA SER A 74 5.79 -19.96 13.46
C SER A 74 4.64 -20.52 12.60
N GLU A 75 3.43 -20.00 12.75
CA GLU A 75 2.29 -20.40 11.91
C GLU A 75 2.55 -20.11 10.43
N LEU A 76 3.06 -18.91 10.12
CA LEU A 76 3.37 -18.45 8.78
C LEU A 76 4.46 -19.30 8.12
N SER A 77 5.51 -19.68 8.85
CA SER A 77 6.57 -20.56 8.34
C SER A 77 6.07 -21.98 8.07
N ILE A 78 5.12 -22.50 8.86
CA ILE A 78 4.60 -23.86 8.70
C ILE A 78 3.54 -23.94 7.61
N LYS A 79 2.62 -22.97 7.56
CA LYS A 79 1.43 -23.02 6.70
C LYS A 79 1.54 -22.14 5.45
N GLY A 80 2.52 -21.24 5.40
CA GLY A 80 2.64 -20.24 4.34
C GLY A 80 1.65 -19.07 4.46
N GLU A 81 0.74 -19.10 5.44
CA GLU A 81 -0.24 -18.04 5.69
C GLU A 81 -0.60 -17.93 7.19
N ILE A 82 -1.13 -16.76 7.58
CA ILE A 82 -1.73 -16.54 8.91
C ILE A 82 -3.24 -16.69 8.76
N LYS A 83 -3.85 -17.71 9.38
CA LYS A 83 -5.28 -17.97 9.26
C LYS A 83 -6.16 -16.86 9.86
N LYS A 84 -5.72 -16.28 10.97
CA LYS A 84 -6.45 -15.22 11.68
C LYS A 84 -5.50 -14.10 12.03
N LEU A 85 -5.59 -13.00 11.28
CA LEU A 85 -4.86 -11.78 11.59
C LEU A 85 -5.41 -11.17 12.88
N PRO A 86 -4.56 -10.84 13.87
CA PRO A 86 -4.91 -9.99 15.00
C PRO A 86 -5.42 -8.62 14.52
N ASP A 87 -6.32 -8.01 15.30
CA ASP A 87 -6.99 -6.77 14.92
C ASP A 87 -5.99 -5.61 14.73
N GLU A 88 -4.84 -5.63 15.40
CA GLU A 88 -3.76 -4.65 15.26
C GLU A 88 -3.12 -4.65 13.86
N LEU A 89 -3.15 -5.80 13.17
CA LEU A 89 -2.62 -5.97 11.81
C LEU A 89 -3.68 -5.78 10.73
N VAL A 90 -4.95 -5.68 11.10
CA VAL A 90 -6.05 -5.47 10.15
C VAL A 90 -6.02 -4.01 9.70
N LYS A 91 -5.41 -3.80 8.53
CA LYS A 91 -5.29 -2.49 7.88
C LYS A 91 -5.89 -2.54 6.49
N PRO A 92 -6.33 -1.40 5.93
CA PRO A 92 -6.85 -1.32 4.56
C PRO A 92 -5.93 -2.00 3.56
N ILE A 93 -4.65 -1.62 3.55
CA ILE A 93 -3.62 -2.22 2.70
C ILE A 93 -2.31 -2.29 3.48
N VAL A 94 -1.66 -3.47 3.48
CA VAL A 94 -0.28 -3.64 3.94
C VAL A 94 0.57 -4.09 2.76
N LEU A 95 1.57 -3.27 2.41
CA LEU A 95 2.58 -3.61 1.42
C LEU A 95 3.78 -4.23 2.16
N GLY A 96 4.11 -5.49 1.85
CA GLY A 96 5.13 -6.28 2.56
C GLY A 96 6.57 -6.06 2.09
N ASP A 97 6.77 -5.58 0.87
CA ASP A 97 8.09 -5.26 0.30
C ASP A 97 7.93 -4.06 -0.61
N VAL A 98 8.42 -2.91 -0.15
CA VAL A 98 8.51 -1.68 -0.93
C VAL A 98 9.96 -1.21 -0.88
N ARG A 99 10.67 -1.39 -1.99
CA ARG A 99 12.07 -0.95 -2.13
C ARG A 99 12.10 0.45 -2.68
N LEU A 100 12.46 1.43 -1.86
CA LEU A 100 12.52 2.83 -2.24
C LEU A 100 13.94 3.27 -2.53
N LYS A 101 14.07 4.19 -3.49
CA LYS A 101 15.27 4.97 -3.76
C LYS A 101 14.93 6.45 -3.67
N TRP A 102 15.82 7.23 -3.10
CA TRP A 102 15.70 8.68 -3.05
C TRP A 102 16.04 9.28 -4.40
N ASP A 103 15.16 10.16 -4.88
CA ASP A 103 15.35 11.00 -6.04
C ASP A 103 15.57 12.43 -5.55
N GLY A 104 16.83 12.87 -5.56
CA GLY A 104 17.24 14.20 -5.09
C GLY A 104 16.60 15.34 -5.89
N PRO A 105 16.70 15.35 -7.23
CA PRO A 105 16.05 16.37 -8.07
C PRO A 105 14.54 16.50 -7.83
N GLU A 106 13.82 15.37 -7.71
CA GLU A 106 12.36 15.37 -7.48
C GLU A 106 11.99 15.52 -5.99
N GLN A 107 12.97 15.53 -5.08
CA GLN A 107 12.77 15.53 -3.63
C GLN A 107 11.74 14.48 -3.19
N SER A 108 11.91 13.26 -3.69
CA SER A 108 10.91 12.20 -3.54
C SER A 108 11.52 10.83 -3.36
N TRP A 109 10.77 9.92 -2.72
CA TRP A 109 11.10 8.50 -2.71
C TRP A 109 10.30 7.77 -3.78
N LEU A 110 11.00 6.95 -4.57
CA LEU A 110 10.41 6.17 -5.64
C LEU A 110 10.65 4.70 -5.41
N SER A 111 9.61 3.88 -5.52
CA SER A 111 9.79 2.43 -5.48
C SER A 111 10.46 1.92 -6.75
N ASP A 112 11.22 0.85 -6.60
CA ASP A 112 11.90 0.17 -7.70
C ASP A 112 11.63 -1.33 -7.63
N GLY A 113 11.18 -1.90 -8.75
CA GLY A 113 10.74 -3.29 -8.86
C GLY A 113 9.28 -3.55 -8.48
N GLU A 114 8.94 -4.84 -8.38
CA GLU A 114 7.62 -5.31 -7.95
C GLU A 114 7.35 -4.96 -6.47
N ILE A 115 6.07 -4.81 -6.13
CA ILE A 115 5.60 -4.53 -4.77
C ILE A 115 4.93 -5.79 -4.23
N ALA A 116 5.25 -6.17 -2.99
CA ALA A 116 4.50 -7.22 -2.33
C ALA A 116 3.24 -6.67 -1.66
N VAL A 117 2.07 -7.19 -2.01
CA VAL A 117 0.83 -6.97 -1.26
C VAL A 117 0.71 -8.07 -0.23
N ALA A 118 0.87 -7.72 1.05
CA ALA A 118 0.85 -8.69 2.14
C ALA A 118 -0.57 -9.02 2.57
N THR A 119 -1.33 -8.01 2.99
CA THR A 119 -2.71 -8.15 3.44
C THR A 119 -3.57 -6.99 2.95
N ILE A 120 -4.86 -7.27 2.77
CA ILE A 120 -5.90 -6.27 2.53
C ILE A 120 -7.02 -6.58 3.51
N LEU A 121 -7.30 -5.66 4.43
CA LEU A 121 -8.17 -5.91 5.57
C LEU A 121 -7.74 -7.19 6.32
N LYS A 122 -8.65 -8.15 6.45
CA LYS A 122 -8.42 -9.45 7.11
C LYS A 122 -7.91 -10.53 6.15
N LYS A 123 -7.76 -10.23 4.85
CA LYS A 123 -7.42 -11.22 3.84
C LYS A 123 -5.90 -11.28 3.64
N PRO A 124 -5.25 -12.43 3.88
CA PRO A 124 -3.87 -12.63 3.46
C PRO A 124 -3.81 -12.69 1.93
N VAL A 125 -2.96 -11.86 1.34
CA VAL A 125 -2.73 -11.81 -0.11
C VAL A 125 -1.39 -12.45 -0.43
N TYR A 126 -0.30 -11.93 0.15
CA TYR A 126 1.07 -12.41 -0.04
C TYR A 126 1.44 -12.66 -1.52
N ARG A 127 1.19 -11.66 -2.38
CA ARG A 127 1.49 -11.70 -3.82
C ARG A 127 2.33 -10.51 -4.23
N MET A 128 3.28 -10.76 -5.14
CA MET A 128 4.01 -9.72 -5.83
C MET A 128 3.18 -9.21 -7.01
N VAL A 129 3.07 -7.89 -7.13
CA VAL A 129 2.40 -7.22 -8.25
C VAL A 129 3.33 -6.18 -8.86
N LYS A 130 3.15 -5.88 -10.15
CA LYS A 130 3.79 -4.71 -10.73
C LYS A 130 3.23 -3.46 -10.06
N GLY A 131 4.02 -2.42 -9.93
CA GLY A 131 3.51 -1.20 -9.34
C GLY A 131 4.56 -0.13 -9.10
N LYS A 132 4.11 0.96 -8.51
CA LYS A 132 4.95 2.09 -8.14
C LYS A 132 4.39 2.75 -6.88
N VAL A 133 5.24 2.95 -5.88
CA VAL A 133 5.00 3.85 -4.77
C VAL A 133 5.83 5.10 -4.99
N HIS A 134 5.21 6.27 -4.87
CA HIS A 134 5.86 7.56 -4.98
C HIS A 134 5.50 8.41 -3.77
N LEU A 135 6.50 8.84 -3.01
CA LEU A 135 6.35 9.74 -1.86
C LEU A 135 7.04 11.06 -2.21
N GLU A 136 6.26 12.07 -2.56
CA GLU A 136 6.74 13.37 -3.02
C GLU A 136 6.53 14.43 -1.95
N ARG A 137 7.58 15.15 -1.60
CA ARG A 137 7.48 16.27 -0.67
C ARG A 137 7.23 17.56 -1.44
N LYS A 138 6.07 18.19 -1.24
CA LYS A 138 5.77 19.52 -1.81
C LYS A 138 5.63 20.57 -0.73
N ARG A 139 5.86 21.83 -1.11
CA ARG A 139 5.56 23.00 -0.26
C ARG A 139 4.10 23.02 0.21
N SER A 140 3.17 22.49 -0.59
CA SER A 140 1.74 22.46 -0.26
C SER A 140 1.30 21.21 0.52
N GLY A 141 2.24 20.44 1.05
CA GLY A 141 1.98 19.16 1.71
C GLY A 141 2.42 17.97 0.88
N ASP A 142 2.73 16.88 1.57
CA ASP A 142 3.26 15.67 0.96
C ASP A 142 2.19 14.95 0.12
N ILE A 143 2.67 14.27 -0.92
CA ILE A 143 1.85 13.45 -1.81
C ILE A 143 2.35 12.02 -1.70
N MET A 144 1.43 11.11 -1.48
CA MET A 144 1.70 9.69 -1.61
C MET A 144 0.86 9.14 -2.74
N THR A 145 1.49 8.43 -3.66
CA THR A 145 0.80 7.68 -4.71
C THR A 145 1.20 6.22 -4.66
N ILE A 146 0.21 5.33 -4.69
CA ILE A 146 0.37 3.88 -4.76
C ILE A 146 -0.36 3.42 -6.02
N TYR A 147 0.38 2.84 -6.95
CA TYR A 147 -0.14 2.19 -8.14
C TYR A 147 0.21 0.71 -8.08
N LEU A 148 -0.79 -0.16 -8.21
CA LEU A 148 -0.66 -1.61 -8.22
C LEU A 148 -1.31 -2.14 -9.50
N ALA A 149 -0.60 -3.01 -10.22
CA ALA A 149 -1.04 -3.55 -11.49
C ALA A 149 -0.82 -5.07 -11.52
N LEU A 150 -1.87 -5.80 -11.90
CA LEU A 150 -1.81 -7.23 -12.18
C LEU A 150 -1.34 -7.45 -13.62
N ASP A 151 -1.83 -6.60 -14.53
CA ASP A 151 -1.36 -6.45 -15.90
C ASP A 151 -1.55 -4.99 -16.37
N ASP A 152 -1.34 -4.72 -17.65
CA ASP A 152 -1.39 -3.37 -18.22
C ASP A 152 -2.82 -2.77 -18.26
N GLN A 153 -3.85 -3.61 -18.12
CA GLN A 153 -5.29 -3.29 -18.15
C GLN A 153 -5.97 -3.46 -16.79
N THR A 154 -5.35 -4.17 -15.84
CA THR A 154 -5.92 -4.51 -14.52
C THR A 154 -5.10 -3.84 -13.43
N TYR A 155 -5.59 -2.73 -12.90
CA TYR A 155 -4.83 -1.89 -11.96
C TYR A 155 -5.70 -1.19 -10.91
N TYR A 156 -5.03 -0.79 -9.82
CA TYR A 156 -5.56 -0.01 -8.72
C TYR A 156 -4.63 1.16 -8.43
N PHE A 157 -5.22 2.33 -8.26
CA PHE A 157 -4.52 3.58 -8.03
C PHE A 157 -5.08 4.27 -6.79
N PHE A 158 -4.18 4.69 -5.91
CA PHE A 158 -4.48 5.46 -4.72
C PHE A 158 -3.53 6.66 -4.65
N GLN A 159 -4.05 7.86 -4.46
CA GLN A 159 -3.24 9.05 -4.25
C GLN A 159 -3.77 9.84 -3.07
N TYR A 160 -2.96 9.98 -2.03
CA TYR A 160 -3.22 10.87 -0.92
C TYR A 160 -2.54 12.21 -1.15
N THR A 161 -3.31 13.30 -1.10
CA THR A 161 -2.79 14.66 -1.11
C THR A 161 -3.80 15.62 -0.50
N ARG A 162 -3.32 16.58 0.29
CA ARG A 162 -4.14 17.64 0.90
C ARG A 162 -5.41 17.11 1.56
N ASN A 163 -5.27 16.07 2.39
CA ASN A 163 -6.37 15.42 3.11
C ASN A 163 -7.36 14.61 2.27
N TYR A 164 -7.17 14.54 0.95
CA TYR A 164 -7.97 13.72 0.06
C TYR A 164 -7.22 12.44 -0.32
N LEU A 165 -7.88 11.30 -0.19
CA LEU A 165 -7.47 10.06 -0.84
C LEU A 165 -8.28 9.87 -2.12
N TYR A 166 -7.64 10.03 -3.27
CA TYR A 166 -8.21 9.68 -4.56
C TYR A 166 -7.99 8.19 -4.81
N ALA A 167 -9.04 7.46 -5.15
CA ALA A 167 -8.94 6.06 -5.56
C ALA A 167 -9.58 5.85 -6.93
N TYR A 168 -8.93 5.06 -7.78
CA TYR A 168 -9.45 4.71 -9.11
C TYR A 168 -8.89 3.34 -9.52
N SER A 169 -9.67 2.58 -10.29
CA SER A 169 -9.25 1.29 -10.83
C SER A 169 -9.73 1.15 -12.28
N SER A 170 -9.15 0.23 -13.04
CA SER A 170 -9.78 -0.23 -14.28
C SER A 170 -11.07 -1.03 -14.04
N ASP A 171 -11.28 -1.52 -12.82
CA ASP A 171 -12.52 -2.18 -12.41
C ASP A 171 -13.64 -1.16 -12.18
N ALA A 172 -14.61 -1.16 -13.10
CA ALA A 172 -15.78 -0.28 -13.04
C ALA A 172 -16.61 -0.48 -11.76
N SER A 173 -16.75 -1.70 -11.27
CA SER A 173 -17.52 -1.96 -10.05
C SER A 173 -16.82 -1.42 -8.81
N PHE A 174 -15.49 -1.49 -8.73
CA PHE A 174 -14.72 -0.82 -7.67
C PHE A 174 -14.97 0.69 -7.67
N ASN A 175 -14.93 1.32 -8.84
CA ASN A 175 -15.17 2.76 -8.99
C ASN A 175 -16.60 3.15 -8.60
N THR A 176 -17.60 2.38 -9.05
CA THR A 176 -19.01 2.62 -8.73
C THR A 176 -19.26 2.56 -7.22
N MET A 177 -18.68 1.57 -6.52
CA MET A 177 -18.79 1.46 -5.07
C MET A 177 -18.30 2.72 -4.34
N ILE A 178 -17.25 3.37 -4.84
CA ILE A 178 -16.73 4.61 -4.25
C ILE A 178 -17.63 5.80 -4.58
N SER A 179 -18.11 5.90 -5.83
CA SER A 179 -18.93 7.03 -6.27
C SER A 179 -20.32 7.06 -5.62
N GLU A 180 -20.94 5.90 -5.42
CA GLU A 180 -22.28 5.77 -4.86
C GLU A 180 -22.32 5.81 -3.32
N LEU A 181 -21.16 5.67 -2.67
CA LEU A 181 -21.07 5.76 -1.23
C LEU A 181 -21.38 7.18 -0.76
N LYS A 182 -22.23 7.30 0.26
CA LYS A 182 -22.63 8.58 0.85
C LYS A 182 -21.45 9.32 1.49
N ASP A 183 -21.49 10.64 1.45
CA ASP A 183 -20.43 11.52 1.97
C ASP A 183 -20.04 11.24 3.42
N ASP A 184 -21.02 11.00 4.29
CA ASP A 184 -20.81 10.71 5.71
C ASP A 184 -20.00 9.43 5.97
N LYS A 185 -19.98 8.51 4.99
CA LYS A 185 -19.18 7.28 5.02
C LYS A 185 -17.80 7.45 4.38
N ARG A 186 -17.54 8.61 3.77
CA ARG A 186 -16.29 8.93 3.08
C ARG A 186 -15.38 9.89 3.84
N THR A 187 -15.88 10.47 4.93
CA THR A 187 -15.23 11.56 5.65
C THR A 187 -14.85 11.19 7.09
N VAL A 188 -13.74 11.75 7.55
CA VAL A 188 -13.40 11.88 8.97
C VAL A 188 -13.30 13.37 9.27
N ASP A 189 -14.04 13.84 10.26
CA ASP A 189 -13.97 15.23 10.69
C ASP A 189 -12.63 15.53 11.35
N ALA A 190 -12.17 16.78 11.24
CA ALA A 190 -10.98 17.23 11.94
C ALA A 190 -11.15 17.08 13.45
N LYS A 191 -10.13 16.53 14.11
CA LYS A 191 -9.97 16.55 15.57
C LYS A 191 -8.79 17.44 15.93
N LYS A 192 -8.62 17.71 17.23
CA LYS A 192 -7.64 18.69 17.74
C LYS A 192 -6.25 18.59 17.10
N ASP A 193 -5.75 17.36 16.89
CA ASP A 193 -4.41 17.10 16.36
C ASP A 193 -4.45 16.25 15.06
N GLU A 194 -5.64 16.01 14.49
CA GLU A 194 -5.83 15.21 13.27
C GLU A 194 -6.58 16.03 12.23
N PRO A 195 -6.02 16.26 11.04
CA PRO A 195 -6.72 16.98 9.99
C PRO A 195 -7.97 16.19 9.56
N ALA A 196 -8.96 16.90 9.01
CA ALA A 196 -10.06 16.25 8.32
C ALA A 196 -9.50 15.34 7.21
N TYR A 197 -10.25 14.31 6.85
CA TYR A 197 -9.89 13.38 5.79
C TYR A 197 -11.12 13.05 4.95
N GLN A 198 -10.93 12.87 3.64
CA GLN A 198 -11.98 12.35 2.77
C GLN A 198 -11.38 11.44 1.69
N PHE A 199 -12.02 10.31 1.39
CA PHE A 199 -11.73 9.58 0.17
C PHE A 199 -12.76 9.86 -0.92
N ILE A 200 -12.30 9.97 -2.17
CA ILE A 200 -13.13 10.29 -3.33
C ILE A 200 -12.71 9.48 -4.54
N ILE A 201 -13.63 9.34 -5.49
CA ILE A 201 -13.34 8.74 -6.79
C ILE A 201 -12.31 9.63 -7.53
N GLY A 202 -11.24 9.00 -8.01
CA GLY A 202 -10.25 9.61 -8.88
C GLY A 202 -10.73 9.68 -10.33
N THR A 203 -9.81 9.98 -11.24
CA THR A 203 -10.09 10.00 -12.68
C THR A 203 -9.11 9.12 -13.42
N LYS A 204 -9.54 8.54 -14.55
CA LYS A 204 -8.64 7.81 -15.45
C LYS A 204 -7.42 8.65 -15.82
N ARG A 205 -7.63 9.94 -16.09
CA ARG A 205 -6.57 10.90 -16.40
C ARG A 205 -5.47 10.94 -15.33
N LYS A 206 -5.83 10.96 -14.04
CA LYS A 206 -4.83 10.95 -12.96
C LYS A 206 -3.95 9.69 -13.00
N VAL A 207 -4.53 8.55 -13.37
CA VAL A 207 -3.79 7.30 -13.52
C VAL A 207 -2.90 7.34 -14.77
N ASP A 208 -3.45 7.77 -15.90
CA ASP A 208 -2.73 7.88 -17.17
C ASP A 208 -1.52 8.82 -17.02
N ASP A 209 -1.70 10.01 -16.42
CA ASP A 209 -0.62 10.98 -16.16
C ASP A 209 0.49 10.37 -15.27
N PHE A 210 0.12 9.56 -14.28
CA PHE A 210 1.07 8.89 -13.39
C PHE A 210 1.83 7.76 -14.12
N ARG A 211 1.12 6.96 -14.92
CA ARG A 211 1.73 5.90 -15.73
C ARG A 211 2.69 6.48 -16.76
N GLU A 212 2.33 7.56 -17.42
CA GLU A 212 3.19 8.25 -18.39
C GLU A 212 4.46 8.77 -17.71
N ARG A 213 4.34 9.46 -16.56
CA ARG A 213 5.49 9.98 -15.80
C ARG A 213 6.51 8.90 -15.45
N PHE A 214 6.04 7.71 -15.08
CA PHE A 214 6.90 6.61 -14.61
C PHE A 214 7.09 5.48 -15.63
N ARG A 215 6.56 5.62 -16.84
CA ARG A 215 6.64 4.64 -17.95
C ARG A 215 6.14 3.25 -17.53
N LEU A 216 4.93 3.20 -16.95
CA LEU A 216 4.27 2.01 -16.39
C LEU A 216 3.23 1.36 -17.31
#